data_AF-A0A7S4BWU9-F1
#
_entry.id   AF-A0A7S4BWU9-F1
#
_cell.length_a   1.000
_cell.length_b   1.000
_cell.length_c   1.000
_cell.angle_alpha   90.00
_cell.angle_beta   90.00
_cell.angle_gamma   90.00
#
_symmetry.space_group_name_H-M   'P 1'
#
loop_
_entity.id
_entity.type
_entity.pdbx_description
1 polymer ?
#
loop_
_entity_poly.entity_id
_entity_poly.type
_entity_poly.pdbx_seq_one_letter_code
_entity_poly.pdbx_strand_id
1 'polypeptide(L)'
;FDDDDDDDDDEMDGAALMRRMAMLNMSATQRRDAAVAELPKDVQGRVEALETLQKTTDELHDEFNAKLKALRAEYDQKKAPLFQQRAAVVNGADGGVPKFWLQALQNHPEVAEEITKADEPILEYLSDIKCTSDLGEKKGFQILFAFKENPYFTNTELTKTYVLDPDDDDDCVSEALGSDIAWKEGKDVTVKVVEKKQKKKGKVRTVKVEEPTDSFFNFFSPPQVPDEDAELDEEEAEALNEQMEHDYDIGYAIKEKVVPRAVNWFTGLAVDPENDFDDDDDDIDDDDDDDDDVVDTSKMKSARGKHGAEGGNQENPECKQQ
;
A
#
# COMPACT_ATOMS: atom_id res chain seq x y z
N PHE A 1 28.93 -56.94 -35.57
CA PHE A 1 29.65 -56.95 -36.85
C PHE A 1 28.68 -57.53 -37.87
N ASP A 2 27.67 -56.78 -38.29
CA ASP A 2 27.74 -55.37 -38.63
C ASP A 2 26.58 -54.55 -38.05
N ASP A 3 26.94 -53.35 -37.60
CA ASP A 3 26.08 -52.26 -37.18
C ASP A 3 25.62 -51.53 -38.45
N ASP A 4 24.32 -51.50 -38.72
CA ASP A 4 23.72 -50.51 -39.60
C ASP A 4 23.23 -49.38 -38.68
N ASP A 5 24.04 -48.33 -38.60
CA ASP A 5 23.68 -47.03 -38.03
C ASP A 5 22.58 -46.40 -38.90
N ASP A 6 21.32 -46.57 -38.52
CA ASP A 6 20.24 -45.70 -38.96
C ASP A 6 20.35 -44.38 -38.18
N ASP A 7 21.14 -43.46 -38.72
CA ASP A 7 21.04 -42.03 -38.45
C ASP A 7 19.64 -41.57 -38.94
N ASP A 8 18.62 -41.71 -38.08
CA ASP A 8 17.35 -41.00 -38.23
C ASP A 8 17.62 -39.50 -37.98
N ASP A 9 17.97 -38.81 -39.06
CA ASP A 9 17.93 -37.36 -39.19
C ASP A 9 16.51 -36.90 -38.79
N ASP A 10 16.38 -36.34 -37.58
CA ASP A 10 15.24 -35.50 -37.17
C ASP A 10 15.26 -34.21 -38.03
N GLU A 11 14.94 -34.35 -39.32
CA GLU A 11 14.64 -33.25 -40.22
C GLU A 11 13.34 -32.61 -39.76
N MET A 12 13.42 -31.75 -38.74
CA MET A 12 12.32 -30.86 -38.37
C MET A 12 11.90 -30.11 -39.64
N ASP A 13 10.73 -30.48 -40.17
CA ASP A 13 10.14 -29.98 -41.41
C ASP A 13 10.41 -28.48 -41.59
N GLY A 14 11.37 -28.14 -42.45
CA GLY A 14 11.78 -26.76 -42.71
C GLY A 14 10.61 -25.90 -43.22
N ALA A 15 9.56 -26.51 -43.77
CA ALA A 15 8.34 -25.81 -44.16
C ALA A 15 7.47 -25.43 -42.95
N ALA A 16 7.45 -26.25 -41.89
CA ALA A 16 6.77 -25.92 -40.64
C ALA A 16 7.50 -24.78 -39.90
N LEU A 17 8.84 -24.81 -39.88
CA LEU A 17 9.66 -23.74 -39.30
C LEU A 17 9.50 -22.42 -40.06
N MET A 18 9.51 -22.45 -41.40
CA MET A 18 9.29 -21.25 -42.22
C MET A 18 7.87 -20.69 -42.06
N ARG A 19 6.84 -21.53 -41.93
CA ARG A 19 5.47 -21.07 -41.63
C ARG A 19 5.39 -20.38 -40.27
N ARG A 20 6.05 -20.95 -39.25
CA ARG A 20 6.10 -20.36 -37.90
C ARG A 20 6.85 -19.02 -37.90
N MET A 21 7.99 -18.93 -38.59
CA MET A 21 8.73 -17.66 -38.75
C MET A 21 7.93 -16.61 -39.54
N ALA A 22 7.19 -17.01 -40.57
CA ALA A 22 6.34 -16.08 -41.32
C ALA A 22 5.22 -15.49 -40.44
N MET A 23 4.57 -16.30 -39.59
CA MET A 23 3.54 -15.82 -38.67
C MET A 23 4.09 -14.87 -37.58
N LEU A 24 5.32 -15.11 -37.11
CA LEU A 24 5.96 -14.24 -36.11
C LEU A 24 6.26 -12.83 -36.66
N ASN A 25 6.54 -12.71 -37.96
CA ASN A 25 6.77 -11.42 -38.63
C ASN A 25 5.49 -10.72 -39.11
N MET A 26 4.31 -11.31 -38.92
CA MET A 26 3.03 -10.73 -39.33
C MET A 26 2.41 -9.89 -38.20
N SER A 27 1.77 -8.79 -38.57
CA SER A 27 0.92 -8.05 -37.62
C SER A 27 -0.27 -8.92 -37.18
N ALA A 28 -0.88 -8.59 -36.04
CA ALA A 28 -2.07 -9.29 -35.57
C ALA A 28 -3.19 -9.33 -36.62
N THR A 29 -3.40 -8.22 -37.35
CA THR A 29 -4.37 -8.14 -38.46
C THR A 29 -4.01 -9.09 -39.60
N GLN A 30 -2.74 -9.13 -40.00
CA GLN A 30 -2.29 -10.03 -41.06
C GLN A 30 -2.44 -11.50 -40.66
N ARG A 31 -2.14 -11.85 -39.39
CA ARG A 31 -2.35 -13.20 -38.86
C ARG A 31 -3.82 -13.59 -38.88
N ARG A 32 -4.71 -12.69 -38.44
CA ARG A 32 -6.16 -12.89 -38.50
C ARG A 32 -6.63 -13.13 -39.94
N ASP A 33 -6.25 -12.26 -40.86
CA ASP A 33 -6.70 -12.34 -42.26
C ASP A 33 -6.23 -13.63 -42.92
N ALA A 34 -4.99 -14.07 -42.65
CA ALA A 34 -4.49 -15.35 -43.12
C ALA A 34 -5.25 -16.55 -42.52
N ALA A 35 -5.54 -16.52 -41.21
CA ALA A 35 -6.31 -17.56 -40.55
C ALA A 35 -7.75 -17.67 -41.11
N VAL A 36 -8.40 -16.53 -41.39
CA VAL A 36 -9.73 -16.51 -42.00
C VAL A 36 -9.68 -16.99 -43.45
N ALA A 37 -8.63 -16.65 -44.21
CA ALA A 37 -8.47 -17.05 -45.60
C ALA A 37 -8.29 -18.57 -45.80
N GLU A 38 -7.74 -19.28 -44.81
CA GLU A 38 -7.60 -20.75 -44.82
C GLU A 38 -8.95 -21.49 -44.63
N LEU A 39 -10.00 -20.79 -44.17
CA LEU A 39 -11.31 -21.40 -43.95
C LEU A 39 -12.06 -21.65 -45.27
N PRO A 40 -12.93 -22.67 -45.34
CA PRO A 40 -13.85 -22.84 -46.47
C PRO A 40 -14.74 -21.61 -46.71
N LYS A 41 -15.11 -21.31 -47.95
CA LYS A 41 -15.88 -20.10 -48.30
C LYS A 41 -17.20 -19.95 -47.56
N ASP A 42 -17.89 -21.07 -47.28
CA ASP A 42 -19.14 -21.07 -46.52
C ASP A 42 -18.91 -20.77 -45.04
N VAL A 43 -17.72 -21.10 -44.50
CA VAL A 43 -17.30 -20.77 -43.14
C VAL A 43 -16.84 -19.30 -43.06
N GLN A 44 -16.12 -18.80 -44.06
CA GLN A 44 -15.74 -17.38 -44.14
C GLN A 44 -16.97 -16.47 -44.06
N GLY A 45 -18.02 -16.76 -44.83
CA GLY A 45 -19.27 -15.99 -44.77
C GLY A 45 -19.97 -16.06 -43.40
N ARG A 46 -19.79 -17.14 -42.63
CA ARG A 46 -20.28 -17.20 -41.24
C ARG A 46 -19.42 -16.37 -40.29
N VAL A 47 -18.11 -16.36 -40.47
CA VAL A 47 -17.19 -15.52 -39.69
C VAL A 47 -17.49 -14.03 -39.91
N GLU A 48 -17.69 -13.59 -41.15
CA GLU A 48 -18.11 -12.22 -41.46
C GLU A 48 -19.44 -11.84 -40.77
N ALA A 49 -20.39 -12.78 -40.72
CA ALA A 49 -21.65 -12.57 -40.00
C ALA A 49 -21.44 -12.48 -38.49
N LEU A 50 -20.53 -13.28 -37.91
CA LEU A 50 -20.16 -13.19 -36.50
C LEU A 50 -19.45 -11.88 -36.17
N GLU A 51 -18.53 -11.42 -37.01
CA GLU A 51 -17.86 -10.11 -36.84
C GLU A 51 -18.86 -8.95 -36.86
N THR A 52 -19.88 -9.03 -37.73
CA THR A 52 -20.97 -8.05 -37.77
C THR A 52 -21.79 -8.05 -36.47
N LEU A 53 -22.05 -9.23 -35.90
CA LEU A 53 -22.74 -9.35 -34.61
C LEU A 53 -21.88 -8.85 -33.45
N GLN A 54 -20.56 -9.12 -33.48
CA GLN A 54 -19.63 -8.60 -32.49
C GLN A 54 -19.62 -7.07 -32.50
N LYS A 55 -19.50 -6.45 -33.68
CA LYS A 55 -19.58 -4.98 -33.81
C LYS A 55 -20.86 -4.39 -33.23
N THR A 56 -21.99 -5.08 -33.43
CA THR A 56 -23.28 -4.65 -32.86
C THR A 56 -23.29 -4.79 -31.33
N THR A 57 -22.61 -5.80 -30.79
CA THR A 57 -22.44 -6.00 -29.34
C THR A 57 -21.55 -4.91 -28.74
N ASP A 58 -20.45 -4.58 -29.40
CA ASP A 58 -19.53 -3.53 -28.97
C ASP A 58 -20.24 -2.16 -28.94
N GLU A 59 -21.01 -1.84 -29.99
CA GLU A 59 -21.84 -0.62 -30.04
C GLU A 59 -22.86 -0.53 -28.88
N LEU A 60 -23.42 -1.67 -28.44
CA LEU A 60 -24.32 -1.73 -27.29
C LEU A 60 -23.57 -1.54 -25.96
N HIS A 61 -22.37 -2.11 -25.82
CA HIS A 61 -21.51 -1.90 -24.66
C HIS A 61 -21.08 -0.43 -24.55
N ASP A 62 -20.71 0.20 -25.67
CA ASP A 62 -20.40 1.64 -25.71
C ASP A 62 -21.59 2.49 -25.23
N GLU A 63 -22.81 2.18 -25.69
CA GLU A 63 -24.02 2.86 -25.23
C GLU A 63 -24.26 2.65 -23.73
N PHE A 64 -24.06 1.44 -23.21
CA PHE A 64 -24.17 1.13 -21.79
C PHE A 64 -23.14 1.92 -20.96
N ASN A 65 -21.87 1.90 -21.36
CA ASN A 65 -20.78 2.60 -20.68
C ASN A 65 -20.99 4.12 -20.69
N ALA A 66 -21.45 4.69 -21.82
CA ALA A 66 -21.81 6.11 -21.91
C ALA A 66 -22.94 6.48 -20.94
N LYS A 67 -23.99 5.64 -20.85
CA LYS A 67 -25.10 5.85 -19.89
C LYS A 67 -24.62 5.71 -18.44
N LEU A 68 -23.78 4.72 -18.15
CA LEU A 68 -23.21 4.52 -16.82
C LEU A 68 -22.36 5.72 -16.40
N LYS A 69 -21.50 6.23 -17.29
CA LYS A 69 -20.70 7.45 -17.07
C LYS A 69 -21.58 8.66 -16.77
N ALA A 70 -22.62 8.89 -17.58
CA ALA A 70 -23.56 9.99 -17.36
C ALA A 70 -24.31 9.86 -16.02
N LEU A 71 -24.76 8.65 -15.68
CA LEU A 71 -25.46 8.39 -14.42
C LEU A 71 -24.54 8.58 -13.21
N ARG A 72 -23.29 8.10 -13.26
CA ARG A 72 -22.29 8.34 -12.22
C ARG A 72 -22.08 9.84 -12.00
N ALA A 73 -21.83 10.59 -13.08
CA ALA A 73 -21.66 12.04 -13.01
C ALA A 73 -22.88 12.78 -12.41
N GLU A 74 -24.10 12.36 -12.74
CA GLU A 74 -25.32 12.92 -12.15
C GLU A 74 -25.35 12.72 -10.63
N TYR A 75 -25.04 11.51 -10.15
CA TYR A 75 -25.07 11.21 -8.72
C TYR A 75 -23.90 11.83 -7.96
N ASP A 76 -22.74 12.00 -8.60
CA ASP A 76 -21.61 12.70 -8.00
C ASP A 76 -21.95 14.19 -7.78
N GLN A 77 -22.63 14.84 -8.73
CA GLN A 77 -23.15 16.20 -8.55
C GLN A 77 -24.15 16.29 -7.39
N LYS A 78 -24.99 15.26 -7.19
CA LYS A 78 -25.94 15.21 -6.06
C LYS A 78 -25.24 14.95 -4.72
N LYS A 79 -24.16 14.16 -4.69
CA LYS A 79 -23.36 13.88 -3.49
C LYS A 79 -22.47 15.05 -3.09
N ALA A 80 -21.95 15.82 -4.06
CA ALA A 80 -21.06 16.95 -3.83
C ALA A 80 -21.52 17.92 -2.71
N PRO A 81 -22.77 18.44 -2.69
CA PRO A 81 -23.23 19.32 -1.62
C PRO A 81 -23.32 18.61 -0.25
N LEU A 82 -23.53 17.29 -0.21
CA LEU A 82 -23.53 16.52 1.03
C LEU A 82 -22.10 16.38 1.59
N PHE A 83 -21.12 16.12 0.72
CA PHE A 83 -19.72 16.07 1.13
C PHE A 83 -19.18 17.44 1.56
N GLN A 84 -19.62 18.52 0.90
CA GLN A 84 -19.31 19.89 1.36
C GLN A 84 -19.91 20.18 2.74
N GLN A 85 -21.15 19.76 3.00
CA GLN A 85 -21.77 19.89 4.32
C GLN A 85 -21.04 19.06 5.38
N ARG A 86 -20.64 17.81 5.05
CA ARG A 86 -19.80 16.98 5.92
C ARG A 86 -18.51 17.70 6.27
N ALA A 87 -17.79 18.22 5.27
CA ALA A 87 -16.54 18.95 5.49
C ALA A 87 -16.74 20.18 6.38
N ALA A 88 -17.85 20.91 6.22
CA ALA A 88 -18.17 22.06 7.09
C ALA A 88 -18.45 21.65 8.55
N VAL A 89 -19.13 20.51 8.77
CA VAL A 89 -19.37 19.97 10.12
C VAL A 89 -18.07 19.48 10.75
N VAL A 90 -17.27 18.70 10.00
CA VAL A 90 -15.98 18.17 10.46
C VAL A 90 -15.01 19.29 10.83
N ASN A 91 -15.02 20.42 10.11
CA ASN A 91 -14.09 21.53 10.32
C ASN A 91 -14.64 22.70 11.16
N GLY A 92 -15.82 22.57 11.78
CA GLY A 92 -16.56 23.67 12.42
C GLY A 92 -15.76 24.62 13.35
N ALA A 93 -16.29 25.82 13.54
CA ALA A 93 -15.58 26.96 14.18
C ALA A 93 -15.07 26.72 15.62
N ASP A 94 -15.70 25.79 16.37
CA ASP A 94 -15.32 25.45 17.75
C ASP A 94 -14.36 24.24 17.82
N GLY A 95 -13.59 23.99 16.76
CA GLY A 95 -12.65 22.87 16.65
C GLY A 95 -13.16 21.65 15.90
N GLY A 96 -14.42 21.67 15.45
CA GLY A 96 -15.02 20.65 14.60
C GLY A 96 -15.08 19.27 15.25
N VAL A 97 -14.87 18.22 14.45
CA VAL A 97 -14.72 16.83 14.92
C VAL A 97 -13.24 16.47 14.89
N PRO A 98 -12.54 16.45 16.04
CA PRO A 98 -11.11 16.16 16.08
C PRO A 98 -10.79 14.78 15.51
N LYS A 99 -9.66 14.68 14.81
CA LYS A 99 -9.13 13.42 14.26
C LYS A 99 -10.10 12.63 13.37
N PHE A 100 -11.13 13.28 12.82
CA PHE A 100 -12.19 12.61 12.07
C PHE A 100 -11.64 11.67 10.98
N TRP A 101 -10.77 12.19 10.12
CA TRP A 101 -10.21 11.41 9.02
C TRP A 101 -9.16 10.41 9.47
N LEU A 102 -8.30 10.76 10.42
CA LEU A 102 -7.34 9.82 11.02
C LEU A 102 -8.07 8.58 11.57
N GLN A 103 -9.09 8.78 12.41
CA GLN A 103 -9.86 7.68 12.98
C GLN A 103 -10.62 6.90 11.90
N ALA A 104 -11.19 7.57 10.90
CA ALA A 104 -11.88 6.90 9.80
C ALA A 104 -10.94 6.02 8.96
N LEU A 105 -9.70 6.47 8.73
CA LEU A 105 -8.68 5.69 8.03
C LEU A 105 -8.17 4.52 8.88
N GLN A 106 -7.91 4.75 10.17
CA GLN A 106 -7.45 3.71 11.11
C GLN A 106 -8.48 2.62 11.39
N ASN A 107 -9.78 2.93 11.24
CA ASN A 107 -10.82 1.92 11.40
C ASN A 107 -11.01 1.06 10.14
N HIS A 108 -10.37 1.41 9.01
CA HIS A 108 -10.40 0.58 7.81
C HIS A 108 -9.19 -0.35 7.79
N PRO A 109 -9.34 -1.69 7.82
CA PRO A 109 -8.24 -2.64 8.02
C PRO A 109 -7.05 -2.42 7.07
N GLU A 110 -7.30 -2.48 5.75
CA GLU A 110 -6.26 -2.32 4.72
C GLU A 110 -5.51 -0.97 4.84
N VAL A 111 -6.23 0.12 5.16
CA VAL A 111 -5.63 1.46 5.22
C VAL A 111 -4.91 1.69 6.55
N ALA A 112 -5.32 1.02 7.61
CA ALA A 112 -4.72 1.13 8.94
C ALA A 112 -3.30 0.54 8.96
N GLU A 113 -3.04 -0.52 8.19
CA GLU A 113 -1.72 -1.15 8.05
C GLU A 113 -0.67 -0.17 7.49
N GLU A 114 -1.09 0.76 6.63
CA GLU A 114 -0.22 1.80 6.07
C GLU A 114 0.09 2.94 7.06
N ILE A 115 -0.66 3.07 8.16
CA ILE A 115 -0.55 4.21 9.09
C ILE A 115 0.35 3.85 10.26
N THR A 116 1.55 4.41 10.27
CA THR A 116 2.48 4.26 11.40
C THR A 116 2.20 5.28 12.49
N LYS A 117 2.75 5.04 13.69
CA LYS A 117 2.70 5.99 14.83
C LYS A 117 3.32 7.36 14.51
N ALA A 118 4.25 7.43 13.55
CA ALA A 118 4.86 8.70 13.13
C ALA A 118 3.91 9.54 12.27
N ASP A 119 2.96 8.90 11.58
CA ASP A 119 2.01 9.53 10.66
C ASP A 119 0.80 10.14 11.39
N GLU A 120 0.36 9.51 12.49
CA GLU A 120 -0.84 9.93 13.24
C GLU A 120 -0.87 11.45 13.53
N PRO A 121 0.18 12.07 14.09
CA PRO A 121 0.16 13.50 14.41
C PRO A 121 0.04 14.42 13.19
N ILE A 122 0.40 13.92 12.00
CA ILE A 122 0.31 14.64 10.73
C ILE A 122 -1.12 14.52 10.18
N LEU A 123 -1.67 13.32 10.22
CA LEU A 123 -3.04 13.01 9.81
C LEU A 123 -4.10 13.71 10.69
N GLU A 124 -3.76 14.14 11.91
CA GLU A 124 -4.63 15.03 12.70
C GLU A 124 -4.93 16.38 12.01
N TYR A 125 -4.08 16.82 11.08
CA TYR A 125 -4.29 18.04 10.30
C TYR A 125 -5.11 17.81 9.03
N LEU A 126 -5.46 16.55 8.71
CA LEU A 126 -6.28 16.21 7.56
C LEU A 126 -7.71 16.72 7.76
N SER A 127 -8.14 17.59 6.86
CA SER A 127 -9.41 18.33 6.94
C SER A 127 -10.50 17.77 6.04
N ASP A 128 -10.13 17.20 4.89
CA ASP A 128 -11.05 16.57 3.94
C ASP A 128 -10.31 15.56 3.06
N ILE A 129 -11.03 14.52 2.63
CA ILE A 129 -10.60 13.63 1.56
C ILE A 129 -11.69 13.68 0.48
N LYS A 130 -11.27 14.03 -0.74
CA LYS A 130 -12.15 14.14 -1.91
C LYS A 130 -11.69 13.17 -2.98
N CYS A 131 -12.64 12.56 -3.67
CA CYS A 131 -12.36 11.71 -4.82
C CYS A 131 -13.08 12.27 -6.05
N THR A 132 -12.42 12.19 -7.20
CA THR A 132 -13.01 12.52 -8.50
C THR A 132 -12.61 11.47 -9.52
N SER A 133 -13.53 11.09 -10.39
CA SER A 133 -13.24 10.31 -11.60
C SER A 133 -13.20 11.18 -12.86
N ASP A 134 -13.30 12.50 -12.70
CA ASP A 134 -13.14 13.47 -13.78
C ASP A 134 -11.66 13.78 -14.00
N LEU A 135 -11.00 12.97 -14.82
CA LEU A 135 -9.62 13.18 -15.28
C LEU A 135 -9.56 13.69 -16.74
N GLY A 136 -10.63 14.33 -17.21
CA GLY A 136 -10.76 14.77 -18.60
C GLY A 136 -10.96 13.59 -19.56
N GLU A 137 -10.00 13.36 -20.45
CA GLU A 137 -10.05 12.29 -21.46
C GLU A 137 -9.55 10.94 -20.92
N LYS A 138 -8.76 10.94 -19.83
CA LYS A 138 -8.22 9.72 -19.22
C LYS A 138 -9.28 8.99 -18.37
N LYS A 139 -9.28 7.65 -18.41
CA LYS A 139 -10.04 6.79 -17.49
C LYS A 139 -9.27 6.70 -16.16
N GLY A 140 -9.97 6.71 -15.03
CA GLY A 140 -9.38 6.54 -13.70
C GLY A 140 -9.96 7.44 -12.63
N PHE A 141 -9.18 7.71 -11.59
CA PHE A 141 -9.61 8.58 -10.49
C PHE A 141 -8.45 9.26 -9.78
N GLN A 142 -8.76 10.37 -9.10
CA GLN A 142 -7.86 11.08 -8.22
C GLN A 142 -8.47 11.20 -6.82
N ILE A 143 -7.60 11.03 -5.83
CA ILE A 143 -7.86 11.28 -4.41
C ILE A 143 -7.09 12.53 -4.01
N LEU A 144 -7.76 13.49 -3.38
CA LEU A 144 -7.20 14.72 -2.85
C LEU A 144 -7.36 14.73 -1.33
N PHE A 145 -6.24 14.87 -0.63
CA PHE A 145 -6.12 14.99 0.81
C PHE A 145 -5.86 16.45 1.15
N ALA A 146 -6.84 17.14 1.73
CA ALA A 146 -6.74 18.54 2.09
C ALA A 146 -6.28 18.69 3.53
N PHE A 147 -5.16 19.37 3.77
CA PHE A 147 -4.58 19.59 5.10
C PHE A 147 -4.75 21.02 5.57
N LYS A 148 -4.98 21.19 6.87
CA LYS A 148 -4.79 22.47 7.56
C LYS A 148 -3.31 22.83 7.56
N GLU A 149 -3.02 24.11 7.80
CA GLU A 149 -1.66 24.54 8.10
C GLU A 149 -1.11 23.69 9.25
N ASN A 150 0.04 23.07 9.03
CA ASN A 150 0.62 22.08 9.93
C ASN A 150 2.14 22.26 10.05
N PRO A 151 2.80 21.75 11.10
CA PRO A 151 4.23 21.94 11.31
C PRO A 151 5.12 20.98 10.51
N TYR A 152 4.56 20.11 9.67
CA TYR A 152 5.29 19.02 9.00
C TYR A 152 5.66 19.33 7.56
N PHE A 153 4.74 19.86 6.76
CA PHE A 153 4.97 20.27 5.37
C PHE A 153 4.25 21.57 5.04
N THR A 154 4.50 22.12 3.85
CA THR A 154 3.87 23.37 3.39
C THR A 154 2.69 23.16 2.45
N ASN A 155 2.53 21.95 1.89
CA ASN A 155 1.39 21.58 1.07
C ASN A 155 0.08 21.79 1.82
N THR A 156 -0.92 22.33 1.13
CA THR A 156 -2.32 22.39 1.61
C THR A 156 -3.15 21.25 1.05
N GLU A 157 -2.71 20.64 -0.05
CA GLU A 157 -3.34 19.51 -0.70
C GLU A 157 -2.25 18.54 -1.16
N LEU A 158 -2.48 17.25 -0.95
CA LEU A 158 -1.71 16.15 -1.54
C LEU A 158 -2.67 15.33 -2.40
N THR A 159 -2.20 14.87 -3.55
CA THR A 159 -3.01 14.12 -4.51
C THR A 159 -2.36 12.78 -4.87
N LYS A 160 -3.22 11.78 -5.06
CA LYS A 160 -2.88 10.48 -5.65
C LYS A 160 -3.83 10.23 -6.81
N THR A 161 -3.30 9.93 -7.99
CA THR A 161 -4.07 9.71 -9.22
C THR A 161 -3.73 8.35 -9.80
N TYR A 162 -4.75 7.58 -10.14
CA TYR A 162 -4.64 6.35 -10.90
C TYR A 162 -5.27 6.58 -12.27
N VAL A 163 -4.49 6.36 -13.31
CA VAL A 163 -4.97 6.30 -14.69
C VAL A 163 -5.12 4.83 -15.04
N LEU A 164 -6.29 4.49 -15.56
CA LEU A 164 -6.61 3.13 -15.99
C LEU A 164 -6.46 3.02 -17.50
N ASP A 165 -6.07 1.83 -17.96
CA ASP A 165 -6.04 1.53 -19.38
C ASP A 165 -7.47 1.65 -19.96
N PRO A 166 -7.68 2.49 -21.01
CA PRO A 166 -8.98 2.64 -21.63
C PRO A 166 -9.42 1.43 -22.46
N ASP A 167 -8.47 0.61 -22.91
CA ASP A 167 -8.69 -0.58 -23.74
C ASP A 167 -8.81 -1.86 -22.88
N ASP A 168 -8.61 -1.76 -21.56
CA ASP A 168 -8.76 -2.84 -20.59
C ASP A 168 -10.08 -2.70 -19.80
N ASP A 169 -10.91 -3.74 -19.91
CA ASP A 169 -12.20 -3.85 -19.21
C ASP A 169 -12.04 -4.23 -17.73
N ASP A 170 -10.88 -4.75 -17.31
CA ASP A 170 -10.59 -5.20 -15.94
C ASP A 170 -10.03 -4.06 -15.05
N ASP A 171 -10.15 -2.80 -15.49
CA ASP A 171 -9.70 -1.60 -14.75
C ASP A 171 -8.20 -1.67 -14.37
N CYS A 172 -7.36 -2.19 -15.27
CA CYS A 172 -5.91 -2.24 -15.10
C CYS A 172 -5.29 -0.84 -14.98
N VAL A 173 -4.36 -0.66 -14.01
CA VAL A 173 -3.68 0.61 -13.76
C VAL A 173 -2.54 0.80 -14.76
N SER A 174 -2.65 1.80 -15.62
CA SER A 174 -1.58 2.17 -16.56
C SER A 174 -0.55 3.12 -15.95
N GLU A 175 -0.97 3.99 -15.03
CA GLU A 175 -0.11 5.03 -14.45
C GLU A 175 -0.61 5.39 -13.04
N ALA A 176 0.29 5.40 -12.06
CA ALA A 176 0.03 5.91 -10.72
C ALA A 176 0.88 7.16 -10.46
N LEU A 177 0.24 8.26 -10.07
CA LEU A 177 0.89 9.57 -9.85
C LEU A 177 0.60 10.06 -8.44
N GLY A 178 1.66 10.38 -7.69
CA GLY A 178 1.55 10.98 -6.38
C GLY A 178 2.01 12.43 -6.34
N SER A 179 2.08 13.01 -5.13
CA SER A 179 2.45 14.41 -4.93
C SER A 179 3.75 14.51 -4.14
N ASP A 180 4.67 15.35 -4.61
CA ASP A 180 5.87 15.68 -3.84
C ASP A 180 5.49 16.43 -2.56
N ILE A 181 5.89 15.86 -1.42
CA ILE A 181 5.65 16.46 -0.11
C ILE A 181 6.78 17.43 0.21
N ALA A 182 6.44 18.70 0.37
CA ALA A 182 7.37 19.75 0.76
C ALA A 182 7.58 19.75 2.28
N TRP A 183 8.26 18.71 2.76
CA TRP A 183 8.62 18.52 4.16
C TRP A 183 9.41 19.72 4.71
N LYS A 184 9.05 20.13 5.92
CA LYS A 184 9.80 21.09 6.74
C LYS A 184 11.02 20.38 7.33
N GLU A 185 12.02 21.17 7.72
CA GLU A 185 13.29 20.64 8.22
C GLU A 185 13.11 19.64 9.37
N GLY A 186 13.60 18.41 9.18
CA GLY A 186 13.53 17.34 10.18
C GLY A 186 12.12 16.82 10.47
N LYS A 187 11.17 17.02 9.54
CA LYS A 187 9.77 16.58 9.68
C LYS A 187 9.36 15.50 8.68
N ASP A 188 10.28 15.11 7.81
CA ASP A 188 10.08 14.00 6.92
C ASP A 188 9.99 12.69 7.71
N VAL A 189 8.83 12.04 7.64
CA VAL A 189 8.57 10.75 8.30
C VAL A 189 8.75 9.56 7.36
N THR A 190 8.98 9.79 6.06
CA THR A 190 9.25 8.72 5.09
C THR A 190 10.72 8.29 5.10
N VAL A 191 11.57 9.00 5.83
CA VAL A 191 12.99 8.67 5.99
C VAL A 191 13.43 8.66 7.45
N LYS A 192 14.36 7.74 7.75
CA LYS A 192 15.06 7.66 9.03
C LYS A 192 16.51 8.14 8.86
N VAL A 193 16.90 9.13 9.66
CA VAL A 193 18.28 9.66 9.64
C VAL A 193 19.21 8.76 10.44
N VAL A 194 20.13 8.07 9.76
CA VAL A 194 21.12 7.17 10.35
C VAL A 194 22.52 7.78 10.28
N GLU A 195 23.25 7.78 11.40
CA GLU A 195 24.63 8.26 11.45
C GLU A 195 25.64 7.16 11.07
N LYS A 196 26.13 7.18 9.83
CA LYS A 196 27.17 6.27 9.36
C LYS A 196 28.57 6.87 9.57
N LYS A 197 29.42 6.16 10.33
CA LYS A 197 30.83 6.53 10.53
C LYS A 197 31.66 6.09 9.32
N GLN A 198 32.18 7.04 8.55
CA GLN A 198 33.11 6.77 7.46
C GLN A 198 34.55 7.01 7.91
N LYS A 199 35.43 6.03 7.68
CA LYS A 199 36.88 6.17 7.83
C LYS A 199 37.52 6.44 6.47
N LYS A 200 38.17 7.58 6.30
CA LYS A 200 39.02 7.87 5.14
C LYS A 200 40.37 8.41 5.62
N LYS A 201 41.46 7.75 5.22
CA LYS A 201 42.86 8.13 5.57
C LYS A 201 43.08 8.39 7.08
N GLY A 202 42.62 7.47 7.94
CA GLY A 202 42.83 7.55 9.40
C GLY A 202 41.95 8.55 10.15
N LYS A 203 41.11 9.34 9.47
CA LYS A 203 40.15 10.27 10.10
C LYS A 203 38.73 9.67 10.02
N VAL A 204 38.04 9.60 11.16
CA VAL A 204 36.63 9.18 11.25
C VAL A 204 35.76 10.43 11.07
N ARG A 205 34.85 10.41 10.09
CA ARG A 205 33.78 11.40 9.94
C ARG A 205 32.44 10.72 10.15
N THR A 206 31.51 11.35 10.85
CA THR A 206 30.12 10.90 10.92
C THR A 206 29.35 11.58 9.79
N VAL A 207 28.63 10.81 8.99
CA VAL A 207 27.76 11.28 7.91
C VAL A 207 26.34 10.86 8.24
N LYS A 208 25.41 11.80 8.21
CA LYS A 208 23.96 11.50 8.29
C LYS A 208 23.52 11.01 6.92
N VAL A 209 22.92 9.83 6.88
CA VAL A 209 22.34 9.21 5.69
C VAL A 209 20.87 8.98 5.99
N GLU A 210 20.01 9.43 5.09
CA GLU A 210 18.58 9.14 5.14
C GLU A 210 18.34 7.78 4.50
N GLU A 211 17.66 6.90 5.22
CA GLU A 211 17.22 5.59 4.74
C GLU A 211 15.68 5.59 4.69
N PRO A 212 15.04 5.10 3.62
CA PRO A 212 13.59 4.98 3.57
C PRO A 212 13.04 4.21 4.76
N THR A 213 11.88 4.61 5.25
CA THR A 213 11.15 3.94 6.34
C THR A 213 9.66 3.90 6.01
N ASP A 214 8.97 2.93 6.58
CA ASP A 214 7.53 2.78 6.41
C ASP A 214 6.80 4.01 6.96
N SER A 215 5.87 4.51 6.16
CA SER A 215 5.04 5.67 6.45
C SER A 215 3.88 5.70 5.46
N PHE A 216 2.69 6.06 5.94
CA PHE A 216 1.52 6.30 5.09
C PHE A 216 1.82 7.28 3.95
N PHE A 217 2.73 8.24 4.19
CA PHE A 217 3.05 9.26 3.20
C PHE A 217 3.88 8.74 2.01
N ASN A 218 4.38 7.50 2.07
CA ASN A 218 4.92 6.79 0.89
C ASN A 218 3.84 6.55 -0.17
N PHE A 219 2.55 6.53 0.21
CA PHE A 219 1.42 6.47 -0.73
C PHE A 219 1.43 7.59 -1.78
N PHE A 220 2.07 8.73 -1.50
CA PHE A 220 2.24 9.83 -2.46
C PHE A 220 3.48 9.69 -3.34
N SER A 221 4.23 8.60 -3.22
CA SER A 221 5.39 8.23 -4.06
C SER A 221 5.17 6.81 -4.59
N PRO A 222 4.23 6.62 -5.55
CA PRO A 222 3.84 5.28 -6.00
C PRO A 222 5.01 4.50 -6.61
N PRO A 223 4.92 3.15 -6.62
CA PRO A 223 5.88 2.30 -7.32
C PRO A 223 6.04 2.74 -8.78
N GLN A 224 7.27 2.76 -9.26
CA GLN A 224 7.60 3.18 -10.63
C GLN A 224 7.72 1.95 -11.51
N VAL A 225 6.99 1.93 -12.63
CA VAL A 225 7.16 0.90 -13.67
C VAL A 225 8.48 1.20 -14.40
N PRO A 226 9.44 0.25 -14.43
CA PRO A 226 10.66 0.43 -15.19
C PRO A 226 10.39 0.60 -16.68
N ASP A 227 11.32 1.25 -17.39
CA ASP A 227 11.24 1.38 -18.85
C ASP A 227 11.21 -0.02 -19.51
N GLU A 228 10.58 -0.15 -20.69
CA GLU A 228 10.45 -1.42 -21.42
C GLU A 228 11.79 -2.13 -21.70
N ASP A 229 12.90 -1.38 -21.69
CA ASP A 229 14.27 -1.88 -21.89
C ASP A 229 14.94 -2.36 -20.58
N ALA A 230 14.27 -2.24 -19.44
CA ALA A 230 14.80 -2.70 -18.15
C ALA A 230 14.61 -4.22 -18.01
N GLU A 231 15.73 -4.93 -17.87
CA GLU A 231 15.71 -6.36 -17.55
C GLU A 231 15.45 -6.52 -16.04
N LEU A 232 14.17 -6.65 -15.67
CA LEU A 232 13.77 -7.21 -14.37
C LEU A 232 13.82 -8.74 -14.45
N ASP A 233 14.31 -9.37 -13.39
CA ASP A 233 14.07 -10.81 -13.24
C ASP A 233 12.62 -11.10 -12.80
N GLU A 234 12.25 -12.39 -12.81
CA GLU A 234 10.87 -12.81 -12.49
C GLU A 234 10.47 -12.44 -11.06
N GLU A 235 11.39 -12.52 -10.09
CA GLU A 235 11.14 -12.19 -8.69
C GLU A 235 10.97 -10.67 -8.50
N GLU A 236 11.80 -9.87 -9.16
CA GLU A 236 11.69 -8.41 -9.15
C GLU A 236 10.39 -7.93 -9.82
N ALA A 237 9.98 -8.57 -10.92
CA ALA A 237 8.74 -8.24 -11.61
C ALA A 237 7.49 -8.61 -10.79
N GLU A 238 7.48 -9.79 -10.15
CA GLU A 238 6.41 -10.22 -9.24
C GLU A 238 6.29 -9.27 -8.04
N ALA A 239 7.40 -8.94 -7.37
CA ALA A 239 7.40 -8.03 -6.23
C ALA A 239 6.93 -6.62 -6.59
N LEU A 240 7.30 -6.11 -7.77
CA LEU A 240 6.81 -4.83 -8.26
C LEU A 240 5.29 -4.87 -8.52
N ASN A 241 4.80 -5.96 -9.12
CA ASN A 241 3.37 -6.13 -9.38
C ASN A 241 2.56 -6.16 -8.08
N GLU A 242 3.02 -6.92 -7.08
CA GLU A 242 2.39 -6.95 -5.74
C GLU A 242 2.36 -5.55 -5.10
N GLN A 243 3.44 -4.78 -5.19
CA GLN A 243 3.48 -3.41 -4.67
C GLN A 243 2.51 -2.47 -5.39
N MET A 244 2.36 -2.61 -6.71
CA MET A 244 1.44 -1.80 -7.50
C MET A 244 -0.03 -2.15 -7.21
N GLU A 245 -0.35 -3.44 -7.09
CA GLU A 245 -1.68 -3.93 -6.74
C GLU A 245 -2.07 -3.45 -5.34
N HIS A 246 -1.18 -3.65 -4.35
CA HIS A 246 -1.39 -3.16 -2.98
C HIS A 246 -1.60 -1.64 -2.94
N ASP A 247 -0.75 -0.86 -3.62
CA ASP A 247 -0.92 0.59 -3.71
C ASP A 247 -2.29 0.97 -4.31
N TYR A 248 -2.73 0.30 -5.37
CA TYR A 248 -4.03 0.52 -5.98
C TYR A 248 -5.18 0.16 -5.03
N ASP A 249 -5.10 -0.96 -4.33
CA ASP A 249 -6.11 -1.42 -3.38
C ASP A 249 -6.33 -0.42 -2.26
N ILE A 250 -5.27 0.15 -1.70
CA ILE A 250 -5.37 1.25 -0.71
C ILE A 250 -6.10 2.46 -1.30
N GLY A 251 -5.73 2.88 -2.52
CA GLY A 251 -6.41 3.97 -3.20
C GLY A 251 -7.89 3.70 -3.48
N TYR A 252 -8.19 2.48 -3.92
CA TYR A 252 -9.55 2.02 -4.20
C TYR A 252 -10.39 1.95 -2.92
N ALA A 253 -9.84 1.41 -1.84
CA ALA A 253 -10.47 1.37 -0.52
C ALA A 253 -10.82 2.77 -0.02
N ILE A 254 -9.89 3.73 -0.12
CA ILE A 254 -10.17 5.12 0.27
C ILE A 254 -11.32 5.71 -0.57
N LYS A 255 -11.31 5.49 -1.89
CA LYS A 255 -12.32 6.02 -2.82
C LYS A 255 -13.71 5.39 -2.65
N GLU A 256 -13.80 4.07 -2.61
CA GLU A 256 -15.06 3.33 -2.67
C GLU A 256 -15.62 2.97 -1.30
N LYS A 257 -14.75 2.74 -0.30
CA LYS A 257 -15.16 2.33 1.04
C LYS A 257 -15.12 3.51 2.02
N VAL A 258 -13.97 4.18 2.18
CA VAL A 258 -13.77 5.19 3.23
C VAL A 258 -14.54 6.48 2.94
N VAL A 259 -14.29 7.15 1.81
CA VAL A 259 -14.89 8.47 1.51
C VAL A 259 -16.43 8.43 1.49
N PRO A 260 -17.11 7.44 0.88
CA PRO A 260 -18.57 7.40 0.84
C PRO A 260 -19.22 7.13 2.20
N ARG A 261 -18.51 6.42 3.09
CA ARG A 261 -19.01 6.00 4.42
C ARG A 261 -18.17 6.51 5.58
N ALA A 262 -17.50 7.65 5.42
CA ALA A 262 -16.50 8.16 6.38
C ALA A 262 -17.01 8.27 7.82
N VAL A 263 -18.29 8.61 8.02
CA VAL A 263 -18.91 8.68 9.35
C VAL A 263 -19.04 7.29 9.99
N ASN A 264 -19.37 6.26 9.19
CA ASN A 264 -19.48 4.89 9.70
C ASN A 264 -18.09 4.34 10.06
N TRP A 265 -17.08 4.64 9.24
CA TRP A 265 -15.70 4.31 9.60
C TRP A 265 -15.26 5.05 10.85
N PHE A 266 -15.47 6.36 10.94
CA PHE A 266 -15.16 7.15 12.15
C PHE A 266 -15.85 6.61 13.42
N THR A 267 -17.11 6.18 13.33
CA THR A 267 -17.89 5.66 14.47
C THR A 267 -17.68 4.17 14.74
N GLY A 268 -16.94 3.46 13.90
CA GLY A 268 -16.76 2.01 13.98
C GLY A 268 -17.94 1.19 13.42
N LEU A 269 -19.04 1.82 12.97
CA LEU A 269 -20.21 1.12 12.41
C LEU A 269 -19.95 0.43 11.06
N ALA A 270 -18.83 0.75 10.41
CA ALA A 270 -18.40 0.08 9.18
C ALA A 270 -17.40 -1.07 9.43
N VAL A 271 -16.87 -1.20 10.65
CA VAL A 271 -15.98 -2.30 11.02
C VAL A 271 -16.82 -3.57 11.09
N ASP A 272 -16.37 -4.61 10.38
CA ASP A 272 -17.00 -5.91 10.45
C ASP A 272 -16.63 -6.56 11.80
N PRO A 273 -17.62 -6.91 12.66
CA PRO A 273 -17.33 -7.57 13.93
C PRO A 273 -16.57 -8.88 13.77
N GLU A 274 -16.70 -9.59 12.65
CA GLU A 274 -15.97 -10.84 12.40
C GLU A 274 -14.47 -10.60 12.15
N ASN A 275 -14.08 -9.37 11.81
CA ASN A 275 -12.70 -8.95 11.58
C ASN A 275 -12.04 -8.33 12.84
N ASP A 276 -12.75 -8.28 13.97
CA ASP A 276 -12.35 -7.71 15.27
C ASP A 276 -11.88 -8.79 16.27
N PHE A 277 -11.82 -10.07 15.85
CA PHE A 277 -11.50 -11.23 16.70
C PHE A 277 -10.08 -11.77 16.56
N ASP A 278 -9.17 -11.07 15.86
CA ASP A 278 -7.84 -11.59 15.53
C ASP A 278 -6.67 -11.02 16.37
N ASP A 279 -6.91 -10.35 17.50
CA ASP A 279 -5.80 -10.04 18.44
C ASP A 279 -6.28 -9.95 19.90
N ASP A 280 -5.57 -10.65 20.80
CA ASP A 280 -5.64 -10.63 22.27
C ASP A 280 -6.66 -11.51 23.03
N ASP A 281 -6.61 -12.84 22.89
CA ASP A 281 -7.12 -13.74 23.97
C ASP A 281 -6.28 -15.02 24.20
N ASP A 282 -4.95 -14.91 24.10
CA ASP A 282 -4.00 -16.03 24.35
C ASP A 282 -2.97 -15.76 25.49
N ASP A 283 -3.23 -14.83 26.42
CA ASP A 283 -2.30 -14.58 27.55
C ASP A 283 -3.01 -14.38 28.92
N ILE A 284 -3.96 -15.27 29.25
CA ILE A 284 -4.41 -15.46 30.64
C ILE A 284 -4.36 -16.95 31.01
N ASP A 285 -3.33 -17.33 31.77
CA ASP A 285 -3.36 -18.34 32.85
C ASP A 285 -1.95 -18.39 33.48
N ASP A 286 -1.72 -18.34 34.78
CA ASP A 286 -2.50 -17.99 35.96
C ASP A 286 -1.44 -17.93 37.08
N ASP A 287 -1.37 -16.84 37.85
CA ASP A 287 -0.52 -16.75 39.04
C ASP A 287 -1.19 -17.55 40.16
N ASP A 288 -0.79 -18.82 40.35
CA ASP A 288 -1.14 -19.57 41.56
C ASP A 288 -0.07 -19.34 42.65
N ASP A 289 -0.35 -18.35 43.50
CA ASP A 289 0.19 -18.17 44.85
C ASP A 289 -0.21 -19.38 45.73
N ASP A 290 0.77 -20.09 46.30
CA ASP A 290 0.53 -20.98 47.46
C ASP A 290 1.49 -20.58 48.59
N ASP A 291 0.94 -19.79 49.51
CA ASP A 291 1.55 -19.29 50.75
C ASP A 291 1.32 -20.34 51.85
N ASP A 292 2.40 -20.95 52.37
CA ASP A 292 2.32 -21.87 53.52
C ASP A 292 3.35 -21.45 54.59
N ASP A 293 2.86 -20.63 55.51
CA ASP A 293 3.57 -20.07 56.66
C ASP A 293 3.50 -21.07 57.84
N VAL A 294 4.62 -21.72 58.19
CA VAL A 294 4.72 -22.53 59.43
C VAL A 294 5.99 -22.16 60.21
N VAL A 295 5.80 -21.39 61.28
CA VAL A 295 6.77 -21.17 62.34
C VAL A 295 6.58 -22.18 63.49
N ASP A 296 7.59 -23.01 63.81
CA ASP A 296 8.03 -23.21 65.19
C ASP A 296 9.45 -23.83 65.29
N THR A 297 10.11 -23.37 66.35
CA THR A 297 11.46 -23.46 66.87
C THR A 297 12.01 -24.86 67.19
N SER A 298 13.33 -25.06 67.00
CA SER A 298 14.19 -25.73 67.99
C SER A 298 15.71 -25.73 67.67
N LYS A 299 16.46 -25.06 68.55
CA LYS A 299 17.83 -25.34 69.08
C LYS A 299 18.88 -26.14 68.27
N MET A 300 20.05 -25.48 68.24
CA MET A 300 21.41 -25.94 68.65
C MET A 300 22.43 -26.47 67.61
N LYS A 301 23.53 -25.68 67.56
CA LYS A 301 24.97 -26.05 67.52
C LYS A 301 25.52 -26.64 66.21
N SER A 302 26.50 -25.95 65.61
CA SER A 302 27.94 -26.14 65.91
C SER A 302 28.83 -25.24 65.03
N ALA A 303 30.05 -25.02 65.50
CA ALA A 303 31.00 -24.00 65.10
C ALA A 303 32.05 -24.44 64.06
N ARG A 304 32.63 -23.47 63.32
CA ARG A 304 34.09 -23.22 63.12
C ARG A 304 34.24 -21.98 62.19
N GLY A 305 34.80 -20.82 62.62
CA GLY A 305 36.24 -20.47 62.63
C GLY A 305 36.77 -20.18 61.21
N LYS A 306 37.26 -18.98 60.83
CA LYS A 306 38.53 -18.37 61.31
C LYS A 306 38.77 -16.95 60.71
N HIS A 307 39.30 -16.04 61.55
CA HIS A 307 40.23 -14.88 61.37
C HIS A 307 40.31 -14.06 60.05
N GLY A 308 40.54 -12.74 60.05
CA GLY A 308 40.87 -11.73 61.06
C GLY A 308 40.94 -10.33 60.38
N ALA A 309 40.39 -9.27 60.97
CA ALA A 309 41.04 -8.29 61.86
C ALA A 309 41.52 -7.02 61.12
N GLU A 310 40.67 -5.99 61.10
CA GLU A 310 41.07 -4.58 61.15
C GLU A 310 40.63 -4.01 62.50
N GLY A 311 41.52 -3.28 63.16
CA GLY A 311 41.25 -2.59 64.41
C GLY A 311 41.33 -1.08 64.23
N GLY A 312 40.50 -0.36 64.99
CA GLY A 312 40.92 0.92 65.56
C GLY A 312 40.09 2.17 65.26
N ASN A 313 38.94 2.26 65.92
CA ASN A 313 38.62 3.32 66.91
C ASN A 313 38.11 4.73 66.47
N GLN A 314 36.93 5.09 67.05
CA GLN A 314 36.45 6.39 67.61
C GLN A 314 36.53 7.66 66.74
N GLU A 315 35.65 8.67 66.78
CA GLU A 315 34.49 9.07 67.58
C GLU A 315 33.77 10.23 66.82
N ASN A 316 32.56 10.59 67.26
CA ASN A 316 31.68 11.69 66.79
C ASN A 316 32.35 13.00 66.34
N PRO A 317 31.63 13.79 65.53
CA PRO A 317 31.51 15.22 65.84
C PRO A 317 30.08 15.76 65.79
N GLU A 318 29.79 16.64 66.75
CA GLU A 318 28.63 17.53 66.82
C GLU A 318 29.13 18.98 66.69
N CYS A 319 28.33 19.83 66.02
CA CYS A 319 28.23 21.30 66.14
C CYS A 319 29.44 22.20 65.75
N LYS A 320 29.29 23.10 64.75
CA LYS A 320 28.65 24.44 64.84
C LYS A 320 28.97 25.39 63.66
N GLN A 321 27.96 26.21 63.33
CA GLN A 321 27.97 27.57 62.72
C GLN A 321 28.36 27.65 61.23
N GLN A 322 27.62 28.37 60.37
CA GLN A 322 26.79 29.58 60.54
C GLN A 322 25.41 29.46 59.89
#